data_AF-A0A914QUL3-F1
#
_entry.id   AF-A0A914QUL3-F1
#
_cell.length_a   1.000
_cell.length_b   1.000
_cell.length_c   1.000
_cell.angle_alpha   90.00
_cell.angle_beta   90.00
_cell.angle_gamma   90.00
#
_symmetry.space_group_name_H-M   'P 1'
#
loop_
_entity.id
_entity.type
_entity.pdbx_description
1 polymer ?
#
loop_
_entity_poly.entity_id
_entity_poly.type
_entity_poly.pdbx_seq_one_letter_code
_entity_poly.pdbx_strand_id
1 'polypeptide(L)'
;MAQSFRNFLENASELYKSFLDESLLIVSVIGKDSKVWKKSDIINSLCNTQACIGQIDSDNPEIFIEAYLSTDDSTLFFVLHGVHDFDVQTKLFTSDEYKNKSFFEKLAKAEYDELSLLHLLFLLSHLVVVVEQGRYFDTTYMKTFADVNQMRLSAKDELVDELLRNPTLPKMWSDYGRLSCPRICFLFPDRCIRHELPLNKKKEIAEKLELGWEAQIFNNLKHIRIVDTSLINCLVVLPEDVRYVHVAKSPSEEPRDLIIDLLSRFLDNSNPTNFDEGFVLIVTDIYLIHLAFRYP
;
A
#
# COMPACT_ATOMS: atom_id res chain seq x y z
N MET A 1 9.01 4.51 -15.78
CA MET A 1 7.65 4.65 -16.36
C MET A 1 6.76 3.66 -15.63
N ALA A 2 5.64 4.12 -15.06
CA ALA A 2 4.69 3.28 -14.36
C ALA A 2 3.98 2.31 -15.33
N GLN A 3 3.65 1.10 -14.86
CA GLN A 3 3.00 0.05 -15.66
C GLN A 3 1.95 -0.67 -14.82
N SER A 4 1.02 -1.41 -15.44
CA SER A 4 0.21 -2.36 -14.66
C SER A 4 1.12 -3.41 -14.02
N PHE A 5 0.76 -3.92 -12.84
CA PHE A 5 1.56 -4.91 -12.12
C PHE A 5 1.85 -6.16 -12.96
N ARG A 6 0.88 -6.60 -13.77
CA ARG A 6 1.07 -7.72 -14.69
C ARG A 6 2.12 -7.44 -15.74
N ASN A 7 2.03 -6.28 -16.41
CA ASN A 7 3.00 -5.88 -17.43
C ASN A 7 4.37 -5.65 -16.81
N PHE A 8 4.41 -5.09 -15.59
CA PHE A 8 5.64 -4.93 -14.83
C PHE A 8 6.32 -6.28 -14.64
N LEU A 9 5.62 -7.31 -14.16
CA LEU A 9 6.21 -8.63 -13.95
C LEU A 9 6.68 -9.31 -15.23
N GLU A 10 5.94 -9.16 -16.33
CA GLU A 10 6.33 -9.73 -17.63
C GLU A 10 7.60 -9.08 -18.18
N ASN A 11 7.78 -7.78 -17.95
CA ASN A 11 8.91 -7.01 -18.48
C ASN A 11 10.08 -6.88 -17.48
N ALA A 12 9.86 -7.19 -16.19
CA ALA A 12 10.78 -6.85 -15.12
C ALA A 12 12.15 -7.53 -15.26
N SER A 13 12.18 -8.79 -15.69
CA SER A 13 13.44 -9.54 -15.87
C SER A 13 14.32 -8.97 -16.97
N GLU A 14 13.73 -8.33 -17.99
CA GLU A 14 14.45 -7.74 -19.11
C GLU A 14 14.84 -6.29 -18.82
N LEU A 15 13.91 -5.49 -18.30
CA LEU A 15 14.10 -4.06 -18.05
C LEU A 15 15.01 -3.77 -16.86
N TYR A 16 14.98 -4.62 -15.83
CA TYR A 16 15.67 -4.38 -14.56
C TYR A 16 16.75 -5.41 -14.28
N LYS A 17 17.28 -6.06 -15.33
CA LYS A 17 18.32 -7.08 -15.21
C LYS A 17 19.56 -6.62 -14.42
N SER A 18 19.92 -5.34 -14.53
CA SER A 18 21.04 -4.73 -13.79
C SER A 18 20.75 -4.50 -12.31
N PHE A 19 19.49 -4.51 -11.90
CA PHE A 19 19.01 -4.22 -10.54
C PHE A 19 18.48 -5.47 -9.83
N LEU A 20 18.67 -6.66 -10.41
CA LEU A 20 18.18 -7.92 -9.81
C LEU A 20 18.88 -8.24 -8.49
N ASP A 21 20.14 -7.85 -8.33
CA ASP A 21 20.90 -8.15 -7.11
C ASP A 21 20.76 -7.06 -6.03
N GLU A 22 19.99 -6.00 -6.30
CA GLU A 22 19.78 -4.90 -5.36
C GLU A 22 18.61 -5.18 -4.40
N SER A 23 18.79 -4.80 -3.14
CA SER A 23 17.73 -4.85 -2.15
C SER A 23 16.70 -3.75 -2.41
N LEU A 24 15.45 -4.15 -2.67
CA LEU A 24 14.37 -3.21 -2.91
C LEU A 24 13.45 -3.09 -1.72
N LEU A 25 13.08 -1.85 -1.40
CA LEU A 25 11.97 -1.57 -0.51
C LEU A 25 10.66 -1.60 -1.29
N ILE A 26 9.58 -2.09 -0.67
CA ILE A 26 8.26 -2.20 -1.32
C ILE A 26 7.28 -1.34 -0.55
N VAL A 27 6.76 -0.31 -1.22
CA VAL A 27 5.82 0.65 -0.64
C VAL A 27 4.51 0.59 -1.42
N SER A 28 3.44 0.20 -0.75
CA SER A 28 2.11 0.20 -1.33
C SER A 28 1.32 1.41 -0.90
N VAL A 29 0.65 2.07 -1.85
CA VAL A 29 -0.24 3.20 -1.63
C VAL A 29 -1.67 2.74 -1.93
N ILE A 30 -2.49 2.74 -0.88
CA ILE A 30 -3.91 2.39 -0.93
C ILE A 30 -4.71 3.59 -0.43
N GLY A 31 -6.01 3.63 -0.72
CA GLY A 31 -6.82 4.78 -0.30
C GLY A 31 -7.91 5.10 -1.28
N LYS A 32 -8.47 6.30 -1.13
CA LYS A 32 -9.51 6.83 -2.00
C LYS A 32 -8.97 8.02 -2.78
N ASP A 33 -9.24 8.04 -4.07
CA ASP A 33 -8.96 9.21 -4.89
C ASP A 33 -10.10 10.22 -4.85
N SER A 34 -9.73 11.49 -4.98
CA SER A 34 -10.67 12.56 -5.31
C SER A 34 -10.33 13.13 -6.68
N LYS A 35 -11.28 13.85 -7.29
CA LYS A 35 -11.03 14.57 -8.56
C LYS A 35 -9.83 15.54 -8.50
N VAL A 36 -9.49 16.02 -7.31
CA VAL A 36 -8.46 17.06 -7.11
C VAL A 36 -7.16 16.50 -6.56
N TRP A 37 -7.21 15.38 -5.84
CA TRP A 37 -6.06 14.77 -5.20
C TRP A 37 -6.11 13.26 -5.40
N LYS A 38 -5.10 12.75 -6.11
CA LYS A 38 -4.92 11.33 -6.40
C LYS A 38 -3.83 10.74 -5.50
N LYS A 39 -3.92 9.45 -5.19
CA LYS A 39 -2.88 8.68 -4.49
C LYS A 39 -1.53 8.80 -5.18
N SER A 40 -1.53 8.82 -6.51
CA SER A 40 -0.31 8.91 -7.30
C SER A 40 0.42 10.24 -7.16
N ASP A 41 -0.27 11.32 -6.77
CA ASP A 41 0.35 12.64 -6.57
C ASP A 41 1.44 12.61 -5.49
N ILE A 42 1.27 11.73 -4.50
CA ILE A 42 2.23 11.52 -3.41
C ILE A 42 3.56 10.99 -3.96
N ILE A 43 3.51 9.97 -4.83
CA ILE A 43 4.71 9.37 -5.40
C ILE A 43 5.30 10.28 -6.48
N ASN A 44 4.46 10.94 -7.27
CA ASN A 44 4.91 11.90 -8.28
C ASN A 44 5.65 13.09 -7.65
N SER A 45 5.21 13.56 -6.47
CA SER A 45 5.92 14.55 -5.67
C SER A 45 7.23 13.99 -5.12
N LEU A 46 7.24 12.76 -4.62
CA LEU A 46 8.44 12.10 -4.09
C LEU A 46 9.54 11.94 -5.14
N CYS A 47 9.17 11.44 -6.33
CA CYS A 47 10.08 11.05 -7.41
C CYS A 47 10.36 12.19 -8.40
N ASN A 48 10.06 13.45 -8.04
CA ASN A 48 10.29 14.64 -8.86
C ASN A 48 9.90 14.47 -10.35
N THR A 49 8.60 14.30 -10.61
CA THR A 49 7.96 14.41 -11.96
C THR A 49 8.27 13.32 -13.00
N GLN A 50 9.17 12.35 -12.73
CA GLN A 50 9.53 11.31 -13.73
C GLN A 50 8.71 10.01 -13.64
N ALA A 51 7.90 9.83 -12.59
CA ALA A 51 7.21 8.57 -12.35
C ALA A 51 6.00 8.34 -13.28
N CYS A 52 5.33 9.43 -13.69
CA CYS A 52 4.08 9.41 -14.49
C CYS A 52 3.01 8.45 -13.96
N ILE A 53 2.95 8.26 -12.63
CA ILE A 53 2.00 7.33 -12.01
C ILE A 53 0.60 7.95 -12.06
N GLY A 54 -0.40 7.16 -12.42
CA GLY A 54 -1.79 7.58 -12.57
C GLY A 54 -2.11 8.20 -13.94
N GLN A 55 -1.19 8.09 -14.91
CA GLN A 55 -1.43 8.43 -16.33
C GLN A 55 -1.75 7.19 -17.18
N ILE A 56 -1.86 6.00 -16.58
CA ILE A 56 -2.27 4.81 -17.31
C ILE A 56 -3.74 4.99 -17.69
N ASP A 57 -3.98 5.38 -18.94
CA ASP A 57 -5.25 5.23 -19.62
C ASP A 57 -5.51 3.73 -19.80
N SER A 58 -5.94 3.06 -18.72
CA SER A 58 -6.56 1.76 -18.89
C SER A 58 -7.93 2.02 -19.51
N ASP A 59 -8.06 1.77 -20.81
CA ASP A 59 -9.37 1.68 -21.46
C ASP A 59 -10.26 0.61 -20.79
N ASN A 60 -9.65 -0.28 -19.99
CA ASN A 60 -10.36 -1.26 -19.18
C ASN A 60 -10.89 -0.67 -17.85
N PRO A 61 -12.14 -0.98 -17.48
CA PRO A 61 -12.78 -0.60 -16.21
C PRO A 61 -12.31 -1.46 -15.02
N GLU A 62 -11.17 -2.13 -15.15
CA GLU A 62 -10.71 -3.11 -14.17
C GLU A 62 -10.03 -2.43 -12.99
N ILE A 63 -10.09 -3.08 -11.83
CA ILE A 63 -9.31 -2.73 -10.65
C ILE A 63 -7.92 -3.33 -10.85
N PHE A 64 -6.89 -2.54 -10.63
CA PHE A 64 -5.52 -2.98 -10.86
C PHE A 64 -4.52 -2.32 -9.93
N ILE A 65 -3.34 -2.93 -9.86
CA ILE A 65 -2.16 -2.35 -9.19
C ILE A 65 -1.29 -1.73 -10.28
N GLU A 66 -0.93 -0.47 -10.10
CA GLU A 66 0.10 0.22 -10.89
C GLU A 66 1.43 0.09 -10.15
N ALA A 67 2.48 -0.34 -10.86
CA ALA A 67 3.81 -0.55 -10.34
C ALA A 67 4.80 0.46 -10.91
N TYR A 68 5.64 1.02 -10.06
CA TYR A 68 6.71 1.94 -10.43
C TYR A 68 7.97 1.70 -9.60
N LEU A 69 9.08 1.41 -10.26
CA LEU A 69 10.38 1.29 -9.62
C LEU A 69 11.12 2.64 -9.67
N SER A 70 11.41 3.23 -8.52
CA SER A 70 12.38 4.31 -8.37
C SER A 70 13.77 3.69 -8.21
N THR A 71 14.62 3.86 -9.21
CA THR A 71 16.02 3.39 -9.16
C THR A 71 16.87 4.23 -8.22
N ASP A 72 16.52 5.51 -8.02
CA ASP A 72 17.28 6.43 -7.19
C ASP A 72 17.07 6.13 -5.70
N ASP A 73 15.87 5.70 -5.33
CA ASP A 73 15.48 5.39 -3.95
C ASP A 73 15.49 3.87 -3.64
N SER A 74 15.91 3.03 -4.60
CA SER A 74 15.81 1.55 -4.55
C SER A 74 14.44 1.07 -4.02
N THR A 75 13.38 1.74 -4.47
CA THR A 75 12.02 1.53 -3.92
C THR A 75 11.03 1.22 -5.04
N LEU A 76 10.33 0.10 -4.88
CA LEU A 76 9.22 -0.31 -5.71
C LEU A 76 7.90 0.16 -5.10
N PHE A 77 7.24 1.06 -5.80
CA PHE A 77 5.94 1.57 -5.44
C PHE A 77 4.83 0.77 -6.12
N PHE A 78 3.81 0.41 -5.34
CA PHE A 78 2.55 -0.11 -5.84
C PHE A 78 1.43 0.86 -5.51
N VAL A 79 0.58 1.21 -6.48
CA VAL A 79 -0.62 2.03 -6.27
C VAL A 79 -1.83 1.20 -6.63
N LEU A 80 -2.73 1.01 -5.66
CA LEU A 80 -3.99 0.33 -5.91
C LEU A 80 -5.02 1.31 -6.48
N HIS A 81 -5.52 1.00 -7.68
CA HIS A 81 -6.69 1.65 -8.26
C HIS A 81 -7.94 0.82 -7.92
N GLY A 82 -8.66 1.24 -6.89
CA GLY A 82 -9.72 0.49 -6.21
C GLY A 82 -11.14 0.87 -6.65
N VAL A 83 -12.16 0.16 -6.13
CA VAL A 83 -13.57 0.45 -6.41
C VAL A 83 -13.99 1.82 -5.87
N HIS A 84 -13.23 2.39 -4.95
CA HIS A 84 -13.54 3.69 -4.34
C HIS A 84 -12.96 4.88 -5.11
N ASP A 85 -12.20 4.63 -6.18
CA ASP A 85 -11.65 5.70 -6.99
C ASP A 85 -12.66 6.22 -8.01
N PHE A 86 -12.71 7.55 -8.13
CA PHE A 86 -13.67 8.22 -8.99
C PHE A 86 -13.59 7.75 -10.46
N ASP A 87 -12.38 7.59 -10.98
CA ASP A 87 -12.13 7.21 -12.37
C ASP A 87 -12.58 5.74 -12.62
N VAL A 88 -12.29 4.83 -11.68
CA VAL A 88 -12.67 3.41 -11.75
C VAL A 88 -14.18 3.26 -11.65
N GLN A 89 -14.84 3.91 -10.68
CA GLN A 89 -16.30 3.87 -10.55
C GLN A 89 -17.00 4.35 -11.80
N THR A 90 -16.53 5.48 -12.34
CA THR A 90 -17.12 6.06 -13.55
C THR A 90 -17.07 5.03 -14.67
N LYS A 91 -15.89 4.44 -14.93
CA LYS A 91 -15.72 3.41 -15.97
C LYS A 91 -16.55 2.14 -15.71
N LEU A 92 -16.60 1.64 -14.47
CA LEU A 92 -17.35 0.43 -14.09
C LEU A 92 -18.85 0.55 -14.40
N PHE A 93 -19.43 1.74 -14.18
CA PHE A 93 -20.86 1.97 -14.38
C PHE A 93 -21.22 2.52 -15.76
N THR A 94 -20.27 3.11 -16.50
CA THR A 94 -20.50 3.58 -17.87
C THR A 94 -20.09 2.59 -18.96
N SER A 95 -19.26 1.58 -18.66
CA SER A 95 -18.78 0.61 -19.65
C SER A 95 -19.91 -0.26 -20.21
N ASP A 96 -19.90 -0.39 -21.54
CA ASP A 96 -20.82 -1.23 -22.32
C ASP A 96 -20.64 -2.73 -22.04
N GLU A 97 -19.44 -3.14 -21.64
CA GLU A 97 -19.08 -4.52 -21.32
C GLU A 97 -19.89 -5.09 -20.15
N TYR A 98 -20.37 -4.20 -19.27
CA TYR A 98 -21.13 -4.56 -18.07
C TYR A 98 -22.63 -4.26 -18.20
N LYS A 99 -23.16 -3.89 -19.38
CA LYS A 99 -24.58 -3.52 -19.55
C LYS A 99 -25.58 -4.58 -19.05
N ASN A 100 -25.20 -5.86 -19.11
CA ASN A 100 -26.08 -6.98 -18.77
C ASN A 100 -26.03 -7.41 -17.29
N LYS A 101 -25.15 -6.82 -16.46
CA LYS A 101 -25.02 -7.15 -15.04
C LYS A 101 -25.79 -6.15 -14.18
N SER A 102 -26.38 -6.63 -13.09
CA SER A 102 -27.04 -5.76 -12.12
C SER A 102 -26.02 -4.88 -11.39
N PHE A 103 -26.48 -3.76 -10.83
CA PHE A 103 -25.64 -2.86 -10.03
C PHE A 103 -24.87 -3.60 -8.94
N PHE A 104 -25.56 -4.48 -8.20
CA PHE A 104 -24.96 -5.23 -7.09
C PHE A 104 -23.95 -6.26 -7.55
N GLU A 105 -24.16 -6.91 -8.71
CA GLU A 105 -23.19 -7.86 -9.26
C GLU A 105 -21.89 -7.18 -9.69
N LYS A 106 -21.98 -5.98 -10.29
CA LYS A 106 -20.80 -5.19 -10.65
C LYS A 106 -20.01 -4.79 -9.41
N LEU A 107 -20.72 -4.26 -8.42
CA LEU A 107 -20.11 -3.79 -7.18
C LEU A 107 -19.49 -4.95 -6.39
N ALA A 108 -20.19 -6.07 -6.23
CA ALA A 108 -19.69 -7.23 -5.50
C ALA A 108 -18.44 -7.83 -6.15
N LYS A 109 -18.39 -7.91 -7.49
CA LYS A 109 -17.18 -8.33 -8.21
C LYS A 109 -16.02 -7.36 -7.94
N ALA A 110 -16.28 -6.07 -8.08
CA ALA A 110 -15.26 -5.04 -7.89
C ALA A 110 -14.71 -5.02 -6.45
N GLU A 111 -15.58 -5.14 -5.44
CA GLU A 111 -15.17 -5.25 -4.03
C GLU A 111 -14.31 -6.51 -3.79
N TYR A 112 -14.67 -7.64 -4.40
CA TYR A 112 -13.88 -8.88 -4.30
C TYR A 112 -12.50 -8.75 -4.96
N ASP A 113 -12.44 -8.16 -6.16
CA ASP A 113 -11.20 -7.93 -6.90
C ASP A 113 -10.27 -6.98 -6.11
N GLU A 114 -10.81 -5.90 -5.52
CA GLU A 114 -10.05 -5.00 -4.64
C GLU A 114 -9.52 -5.72 -3.41
N LEU A 115 -10.35 -6.53 -2.75
CA LEU A 115 -9.96 -7.28 -1.55
C LEU A 115 -8.82 -8.27 -1.84
N SER A 116 -8.88 -8.93 -3.01
CA SER A 116 -7.86 -9.86 -3.49
C SER A 116 -6.52 -9.16 -3.77
N LEU A 117 -6.58 -7.97 -4.40
CA LEU A 117 -5.37 -7.17 -4.65
C LEU A 117 -4.80 -6.58 -3.35
N LEU A 118 -5.64 -6.13 -2.42
CA LEU A 118 -5.20 -5.72 -1.09
C LEU A 118 -4.48 -6.85 -0.36
N HIS A 119 -5.04 -8.07 -0.38
CA HIS A 119 -4.39 -9.23 0.20
C HIS A 119 -2.98 -9.43 -0.35
N LEU A 120 -2.81 -9.36 -1.68
CA LEU A 120 -1.50 -9.40 -2.31
C LEU A 120 -0.56 -8.29 -1.82
N LEU A 121 -1.03 -7.04 -1.77
CA LEU A 121 -0.21 -5.92 -1.30
C LEU A 121 0.24 -6.11 0.15
N PHE A 122 -0.63 -6.59 1.04
CA PHE A 122 -0.28 -6.85 2.44
C PHE A 122 0.67 -8.04 2.64
N LEU A 123 0.77 -8.97 1.68
CA LEU A 123 1.76 -10.04 1.71
C LEU A 123 3.15 -9.57 1.28
N LEU A 124 3.22 -8.64 0.31
CA LEU A 124 4.45 -8.20 -0.35
C LEU A 124 5.10 -6.96 0.30
N SER A 125 4.30 -6.08 0.90
CA SER A 125 4.78 -4.73 1.23
C SER A 125 5.59 -4.66 2.52
N HIS A 126 6.56 -3.75 2.52
CA HIS A 126 7.27 -3.32 3.72
C HIS A 126 6.56 -2.15 4.41
N LEU A 127 6.00 -1.24 3.61
CA LEU A 127 5.22 -0.09 4.06
C LEU A 127 3.91 -0.01 3.26
N VAL A 128 2.81 0.24 3.96
CA VAL A 128 1.50 0.54 3.37
C VAL A 128 1.10 1.96 3.78
N VAL A 129 0.95 2.83 2.79
CA VAL A 129 0.48 4.21 2.96
C VAL A 129 -1.00 4.24 2.62
N VAL A 130 -1.84 4.59 3.60
CA VAL A 130 -3.27 4.79 3.42
C VAL A 130 -3.56 6.27 3.22
N VAL A 131 -4.08 6.61 2.04
CA VAL A 131 -4.45 7.98 1.68
C VAL A 131 -5.95 8.14 1.88
N GLU A 132 -6.31 8.87 2.93
CA GLU A 132 -7.69 9.20 3.25
C GLU A 132 -7.99 10.63 2.77
N GLN A 133 -9.11 10.85 2.09
CA GLN A 133 -9.53 12.17 1.59
C GLN A 133 -10.48 12.87 2.57
N GLY A 134 -11.06 12.10 3.49
CA GLY A 134 -11.97 12.56 4.52
C GLY A 134 -11.30 13.41 5.60
N ARG A 135 -12.13 13.99 6.46
CA ARG A 135 -11.69 14.73 7.66
C ARG A 135 -11.52 13.86 8.90
N TYR A 136 -11.82 12.58 8.78
CA TYR A 136 -11.83 11.62 9.87
C TYR A 136 -11.37 10.28 9.31
N PHE A 137 -10.85 9.43 10.18
CA PHE A 137 -10.54 8.05 9.83
C PHE A 137 -11.82 7.32 9.41
N ASP A 138 -11.82 6.73 8.21
CA ASP A 138 -12.95 5.95 7.71
C ASP A 138 -12.96 4.56 8.35
N THR A 139 -14.01 4.29 9.13
CA THR A 139 -14.18 3.01 9.82
C THR A 139 -14.42 1.84 8.86
N THR A 140 -14.74 2.07 7.57
CA THR A 140 -14.86 1.00 6.58
C THR A 140 -13.55 0.23 6.39
N TYR A 141 -12.40 0.90 6.56
CA TYR A 141 -11.08 0.23 6.57
C TYR A 141 -10.98 -0.85 7.64
N MET A 142 -11.68 -0.71 8.77
CA MET A 142 -11.65 -1.73 9.82
C MET A 142 -12.20 -3.06 9.31
N LYS A 143 -13.32 -3.02 8.58
CA LYS A 143 -13.92 -4.19 7.98
C LYS A 143 -13.00 -4.74 6.89
N THR A 144 -12.55 -3.89 5.96
CA THR A 144 -11.66 -4.30 4.86
C THR A 144 -10.39 -4.96 5.38
N PHE A 145 -9.71 -4.39 6.38
CA PHE A 145 -8.50 -4.99 6.94
C PHE A 145 -8.78 -6.29 7.71
N ALA A 146 -9.90 -6.39 8.40
CA ALA A 146 -10.29 -7.65 9.04
C ALA A 146 -10.54 -8.75 7.99
N ASP A 147 -11.26 -8.43 6.91
CA ASP A 147 -11.56 -9.35 5.82
C ASP A 147 -10.27 -9.78 5.09
N VAL A 148 -9.35 -8.85 4.81
CA VAL A 148 -8.03 -9.17 4.23
C VAL A 148 -7.20 -10.06 5.16
N ASN A 149 -7.17 -9.78 6.47
CA ASN A 149 -6.43 -10.63 7.41
C ASN A 149 -7.05 -12.04 7.50
N GLN A 150 -8.37 -12.16 7.39
CA GLN A 150 -9.03 -13.45 7.34
C GLN A 150 -8.66 -14.22 6.07
N MET A 151 -8.64 -13.57 4.90
CA MET A 151 -8.16 -14.18 3.65
C MET A 151 -6.72 -14.67 3.80
N ARG A 152 -5.85 -13.84 4.38
CA ARG A 152 -4.46 -14.19 4.66
C ARG A 152 -4.31 -15.41 5.54
N LEU A 153 -5.03 -15.46 6.66
CA LEU A 153 -4.97 -16.58 7.59
C LEU A 153 -5.51 -17.87 6.96
N SER A 154 -6.52 -17.76 6.09
CA SER A 154 -7.12 -18.90 5.40
C SER A 154 -6.19 -19.46 4.31
N ALA A 155 -5.44 -18.60 3.62
CA ALA A 155 -4.48 -18.98 2.58
C ALA A 155 -3.07 -19.27 3.12
N LYS A 156 -2.84 -19.11 4.43
CA LYS A 156 -1.51 -19.17 5.03
C LYS A 156 -0.82 -20.50 4.76
N ASP A 157 -1.47 -21.62 5.06
CA ASP A 157 -0.83 -22.94 5.00
C ASP A 157 -0.44 -23.32 3.57
N GLU A 158 -1.30 -23.02 2.59
CA GLU A 158 -1.00 -23.20 1.17
C GLU A 158 0.22 -22.35 0.73
N LEU A 159 0.29 -21.12 1.22
CA LEU A 159 1.42 -20.24 0.96
C LEU A 159 2.71 -20.75 1.62
N VAL A 160 2.64 -21.27 2.84
CA VAL A 160 3.81 -21.88 3.49
C VAL A 160 4.33 -23.05 2.65
N ASP A 161 3.45 -23.93 2.18
CA ASP A 161 3.83 -25.09 1.36
C ASP A 161 4.47 -24.69 0.01
N GLU A 162 4.01 -23.60 -0.61
CA GLU A 162 4.62 -23.05 -1.83
C GLU A 162 5.98 -22.39 -1.54
N LEU A 163 6.11 -21.62 -0.46
CA LEU A 163 7.39 -21.00 -0.09
C LEU A 163 8.45 -22.06 0.26
N LEU A 164 8.05 -23.14 0.94
CA LEU A 164 8.93 -24.25 1.29
C LEU A 164 9.42 -25.05 0.07
N ARG A 165 8.70 -25.01 -1.07
CA ARG A 165 9.15 -25.65 -2.31
C ARG A 165 10.37 -24.97 -2.91
N ASN A 166 10.62 -23.71 -2.58
CA ASN A 166 11.80 -22.99 -3.04
C ASN A 166 12.81 -22.76 -1.89
N PRO A 167 13.85 -23.61 -1.76
CA PRO A 167 14.78 -23.54 -0.65
C PRO A 167 15.73 -22.34 -0.72
N THR A 168 15.72 -21.56 -1.80
CA THR A 168 16.53 -20.34 -1.90
C THR A 168 15.88 -19.15 -1.21
N LEU A 169 14.60 -19.25 -0.83
CA LEU A 169 13.87 -18.18 -0.19
C LEU A 169 14.17 -18.11 1.32
N PRO A 170 14.11 -16.92 1.93
CA PRO A 170 14.27 -16.76 3.37
C PRO A 170 13.27 -17.62 4.16
N LYS A 171 13.79 -18.40 5.12
CA LYS A 171 12.96 -19.28 5.97
C LYS A 171 11.85 -18.51 6.69
N MET A 172 12.12 -17.28 7.12
CA MET A 172 11.13 -16.43 7.79
C MET A 172 9.86 -16.26 6.95
N TRP A 173 9.95 -16.23 5.62
CA TRP A 173 8.76 -16.08 4.78
C TRP A 173 7.82 -17.28 4.92
N SER A 174 8.37 -18.49 4.96
CA SER A 174 7.61 -19.71 5.23
C SER A 174 7.11 -19.81 6.68
N ASP A 175 7.84 -19.28 7.67
CA ASP A 175 7.38 -19.29 9.07
C ASP A 175 6.12 -18.41 9.26
N TYR A 176 6.06 -17.27 8.56
CA TYR A 176 4.94 -16.33 8.64
C TYR A 176 3.86 -16.53 7.57
N GLY A 177 4.17 -17.25 6.47
CA GLY A 177 3.30 -17.35 5.31
C GLY A 177 3.08 -15.99 4.64
N ARG A 178 4.14 -15.20 4.50
CA ARG A 178 4.18 -13.89 3.81
C ARG A 178 5.61 -13.39 3.69
N LEU A 179 5.87 -12.45 2.80
CA LEU A 179 7.22 -11.93 2.55
C LEU A 179 7.61 -10.89 3.59
N SER A 180 6.65 -10.05 3.99
CA SER A 180 6.85 -9.01 4.99
C SER A 180 5.60 -8.79 5.83
N CYS A 181 5.79 -8.30 7.05
CA CYS A 181 4.71 -7.68 7.82
C CYS A 181 4.75 -6.16 7.59
N PRO A 182 3.88 -5.60 6.75
CA PRO A 182 3.96 -4.18 6.43
C PRO A 182 3.72 -3.34 7.68
N ARG A 183 4.50 -2.26 7.79
CA ARG A 183 4.11 -1.14 8.65
C ARG A 183 3.07 -0.31 7.93
N ILE A 184 2.13 0.27 8.66
CA ILE A 184 1.07 1.09 8.08
C ILE A 184 1.20 2.54 8.52
N CYS A 185 1.01 3.47 7.58
CA CYS A 185 0.87 4.89 7.88
C CYS A 185 -0.36 5.48 7.17
N PHE A 186 -0.89 6.56 7.72
CA PHE A 186 -2.09 7.24 7.26
C PHE A 186 -1.78 8.68 6.91
N LEU A 187 -2.19 9.09 5.71
CA LEU A 187 -2.04 10.45 5.23
C LEU A 187 -3.43 11.06 5.01
N PHE A 188 -3.67 12.19 5.66
CA PHE A 188 -4.88 12.98 5.57
C PHE A 188 -4.59 14.34 4.92
N PRO A 189 -5.53 14.94 4.18
CA PRO A 189 -5.32 16.23 3.54
C PRO A 189 -5.42 17.39 4.55
N ASP A 190 -4.79 18.52 4.22
CA ASP A 190 -4.89 19.79 4.97
C ASP A 190 -6.34 20.32 5.08
N ARG A 191 -7.29 19.74 4.34
CA ARG A 191 -8.71 20.14 4.34
C ARG A 191 -9.40 20.00 5.70
N CYS A 192 -8.71 19.44 6.68
CA CYS A 192 -9.11 19.36 8.08
C CYS A 192 -8.87 20.66 8.85
N ILE A 193 -8.04 21.57 8.32
CA ILE A 193 -7.62 22.80 8.97
C ILE A 193 -8.13 24.01 8.17
N ARG A 194 -8.63 25.04 8.87
CA ARG A 194 -9.15 26.24 8.21
C ARG A 194 -8.01 27.04 7.56
N HIS A 195 -8.15 27.38 6.28
CA HIS A 195 -7.10 28.06 5.51
C HIS A 195 -6.71 29.44 6.06
N GLU A 196 -7.63 30.14 6.72
CA GLU A 196 -7.44 31.50 7.28
C GLU A 196 -6.56 31.54 8.55
N LEU A 197 -6.18 30.39 9.10
CA LEU A 197 -5.39 30.35 10.33
C LEU A 197 -3.90 30.69 10.07
N PRO A 198 -3.23 31.38 11.01
CA PRO A 198 -1.78 31.55 10.98
C PRO A 198 -1.05 30.20 10.96
N LEU A 199 0.08 30.10 10.23
CA LEU A 199 0.86 28.86 10.07
C LEU A 199 1.19 28.16 11.40
N ASN A 200 1.61 28.91 12.42
CA ASN A 200 1.93 28.36 13.73
C ASN A 200 0.72 27.66 14.38
N LYS A 201 -0.48 28.24 14.23
CA LYS A 201 -1.72 27.63 14.74
C LYS A 201 -2.14 26.43 13.90
N LYS A 202 -1.92 26.47 12.57
CA LYS A 202 -2.17 25.31 11.70
C LYS A 202 -1.30 24.13 12.12
N LYS A 203 -0.01 24.35 12.35
CA LYS A 203 0.92 23.31 12.81
C LYS A 203 0.49 22.72 14.15
N GLU A 204 0.16 23.56 15.13
CA GLU A 204 -0.32 23.10 16.44
C GLU A 204 -1.61 22.25 16.33
N ILE A 205 -2.54 22.66 15.48
CA ILE A 205 -3.79 21.92 15.25
C ILE A 205 -3.51 20.60 14.53
N ALA A 206 -2.64 20.59 13.52
CA ALA A 206 -2.23 19.38 12.80
C ALA A 206 -1.63 18.36 13.78
N GLU A 207 -0.67 18.76 14.62
CA GLU A 207 -0.04 17.88 15.61
C GLU A 207 -1.07 17.29 16.60
N LYS A 208 -2.03 18.12 17.05
CA LYS A 208 -3.12 17.65 17.92
C LYS A 208 -4.06 16.68 17.21
N LEU A 209 -4.38 16.91 15.94
CA LEU A 209 -5.20 16.02 15.12
C LEU A 209 -4.50 14.68 14.88
N GLU A 210 -3.24 14.71 14.50
CA GLU A 210 -2.41 13.53 14.31
C GLU A 210 -2.36 12.70 15.60
N LEU A 211 -2.14 13.32 16.77
CA LEU A 211 -2.15 12.64 18.07
C LEU A 211 -3.51 12.00 18.37
N GLY A 212 -4.58 12.76 18.13
CA GLY A 212 -5.95 12.29 18.35
C GLY A 212 -6.34 11.13 17.43
N TRP A 213 -5.93 11.16 16.16
CA TRP A 213 -6.21 10.10 15.21
C TRP A 213 -5.32 8.88 15.41
N GLU A 214 -4.05 9.02 15.78
CA GLU A 214 -3.23 7.87 16.12
C GLU A 214 -3.86 7.05 17.23
N ALA A 215 -4.27 7.70 18.32
CA ALA A 215 -4.93 7.02 19.43
C ALA A 215 -6.23 6.31 18.98
N GLN A 216 -7.04 6.96 18.13
CA GLN A 216 -8.27 6.36 17.60
C GLN A 216 -7.98 5.16 16.70
N ILE A 217 -7.05 5.31 15.76
CA ILE A 217 -6.64 4.26 14.83
C ILE A 217 -6.05 3.09 15.60
N PHE A 218 -5.13 3.33 16.55
CA PHE A 218 -4.55 2.30 17.39
C PHE A 218 -5.63 1.47 18.09
N ASN A 219 -6.57 2.14 18.76
CA ASN A 219 -7.66 1.48 19.48
C ASN A 219 -8.56 0.68 18.52
N ASN A 220 -8.88 1.23 17.35
CA ASN A 220 -9.70 0.58 16.34
C ASN A 220 -9.02 -0.66 15.76
N LEU A 221 -7.74 -0.57 15.36
CA LEU A 221 -6.99 -1.68 14.76
C LEU A 221 -6.73 -2.79 15.79
N LYS A 222 -6.50 -2.43 17.06
CA LYS A 222 -6.40 -3.39 18.16
C LYS A 222 -7.73 -4.07 18.46
N HIS A 223 -8.84 -3.33 18.38
CA HIS A 223 -10.18 -3.88 18.60
C HIS A 223 -10.52 -5.00 17.60
N ILE A 224 -10.19 -4.80 16.32
CA ILE A 224 -10.36 -5.81 15.27
C ILE A 224 -9.23 -6.85 15.20
N ARG A 225 -8.26 -6.80 16.12
CA ARG A 225 -7.15 -7.75 16.25
C ARG A 225 -6.28 -7.90 15.01
N ILE A 226 -6.14 -6.84 14.21
CA ILE A 226 -5.20 -6.84 13.08
C ILE A 226 -3.80 -6.36 13.47
N VAL A 227 -3.65 -5.80 14.67
CA VAL A 227 -2.38 -5.46 15.33
C VAL A 227 -2.32 -6.25 16.64
N ASP A 228 -1.25 -7.00 16.84
CA ASP A 228 -1.03 -7.84 18.02
C ASP A 228 0.47 -7.97 18.31
N THR A 229 0.83 -8.48 19.49
CA THR A 229 2.21 -8.77 19.89
C THR A 229 2.83 -9.91 19.06
N SER A 230 2.00 -10.84 18.57
CA SER A 230 2.45 -11.91 17.68
C SER A 230 2.33 -11.49 16.22
N LEU A 231 3.46 -11.47 15.52
CA LEU A 231 3.50 -11.13 14.10
C LEU A 231 2.71 -12.14 13.24
N ILE A 232 2.55 -13.38 13.68
CA ILE A 232 1.89 -14.44 12.89
C ILE A 232 0.42 -14.10 12.60
N ASN A 233 -0.26 -13.45 13.55
CA ASN A 233 -1.69 -13.17 13.48
C ASN A 233 -2.00 -11.74 13.04
N CYS A 234 -1.03 -10.82 13.15
CA CYS A 234 -1.24 -9.44 12.74
C CYS A 234 -1.21 -9.29 11.21
N LEU A 235 -2.01 -8.37 10.69
CA LEU A 235 -1.92 -7.94 9.30
C LEU A 235 -0.81 -6.90 9.12
N VAL A 236 -0.68 -5.99 10.08
CA VAL A 236 0.21 -4.83 10.03
C VAL A 236 0.92 -4.60 11.36
N VAL A 237 2.03 -3.87 11.31
CA VAL A 237 2.74 -3.35 12.48
C VAL A 237 2.57 -1.83 12.54
N LEU A 238 2.33 -1.30 13.74
CA LEU A 238 2.35 0.14 13.97
C LEU A 238 3.75 0.54 14.45
N PRO A 239 4.39 1.56 13.85
CA PRO A 239 5.66 2.08 14.36
C PRO A 239 5.49 2.61 15.79
N GLU A 240 6.37 2.20 16.71
CA GLU A 240 6.33 2.64 18.12
C GLU A 240 7.04 3.99 18.32
N ASP A 241 8.19 4.18 17.66
CA ASP A 241 9.04 5.38 17.83
C ASP A 241 8.77 6.48 16.80
N VAL A 242 7.89 6.23 15.83
CA VAL A 242 7.64 7.12 14.71
C VAL A 242 6.15 7.38 14.56
N ARG A 243 5.80 8.64 14.29
CA ARG A 243 4.42 9.05 13.97
C ARG A 243 3.96 8.32 12.71
N TYR A 244 2.78 7.72 12.75
CA TYR A 244 2.21 6.98 11.63
C TYR A 244 0.91 7.59 11.11
N VAL A 245 0.45 8.71 11.67
CA VAL A 245 -0.63 9.53 11.10
C VAL A 245 -0.14 10.93 10.85
N HIS A 246 -0.42 11.43 9.65
CA HIS A 246 0.06 12.72 9.19
C HIS A 246 -1.03 13.51 8.48
N VAL A 247 -1.06 14.81 8.76
CA VAL A 247 -1.87 15.79 8.03
C VAL A 247 -0.97 16.52 7.06
N ALA A 248 -1.23 16.40 5.75
CA ALA A 248 -0.57 17.20 4.73
C ALA A 248 -0.79 18.69 5.06
N LYS A 249 0.27 19.52 5.02
CA LYS A 249 0.27 20.91 5.53
C LYS A 249 0.02 21.96 4.45
N SER A 250 0.04 21.56 3.18
CA SER A 250 -0.32 22.35 1.99
C SER A 250 -0.31 21.41 0.77
N PRO A 251 -1.04 21.68 -0.33
CA PRO A 251 -0.78 21.03 -1.62
C PRO A 251 0.64 21.25 -2.17
N SER A 252 1.41 22.19 -1.60
CA SER A 252 2.78 22.55 -2.01
C SER A 252 3.88 22.19 -1.01
N GLU A 253 3.56 21.78 0.22
CA GLU A 253 4.54 21.25 1.17
C GLU A 253 4.38 19.73 1.18
N GLU A 254 5.44 19.06 0.76
CA GLU A 254 5.34 17.80 0.05
C GLU A 254 5.14 16.60 1.00
N PRO A 255 4.21 15.67 0.67
CA PRO A 255 4.19 14.30 1.22
C PRO A 255 5.53 13.58 1.10
N ARG A 256 6.41 14.10 0.25
CA ARG A 256 7.81 13.71 0.03
C ARG A 256 8.62 13.70 1.31
N ASP A 257 8.68 14.78 2.08
CA ASP A 257 9.54 14.83 3.28
C ASP A 257 9.10 13.79 4.32
N LEU A 258 7.82 13.46 4.35
CA LEU A 258 7.26 12.46 5.24
C LEU A 258 7.59 11.03 4.80
N ILE A 259 7.37 10.73 3.52
CA ILE A 259 7.72 9.41 3.00
C ILE A 259 9.23 9.26 3.07
N ILE A 260 10.02 10.27 2.70
CA ILE A 260 11.47 10.26 2.89
C ILE A 260 11.85 10.12 4.37
N ASP A 261 11.21 10.80 5.32
CA ASP A 261 11.50 10.64 6.75
C ASP A 261 11.12 9.24 7.26
N LEU A 262 9.99 8.69 6.82
CA LEU A 262 9.62 7.30 7.13
C LEU A 262 10.64 6.35 6.49
N LEU A 263 10.89 6.47 5.20
CA LEU A 263 11.83 5.67 4.41
C LEU A 263 13.24 5.74 4.98
N SER A 264 13.76 6.93 5.28
CA SER A 264 15.06 7.13 5.92
C SER A 264 15.10 6.52 7.31
N ARG A 265 14.04 6.64 8.13
CA ARG A 265 13.95 5.94 9.42
C ARG A 265 13.80 4.42 9.29
N PHE A 266 13.23 3.92 8.19
CA PHE A 266 13.23 2.49 7.87
C PHE A 266 14.64 2.02 7.50
N LEU A 267 15.38 2.82 6.74
CA LEU A 267 16.75 2.57 6.29
C LEU A 267 17.81 2.83 7.39
N ASP A 268 17.54 3.69 8.38
CA ASP A 268 18.46 3.98 9.48
C ASP A 268 18.27 3.01 10.66
N ASN A 269 17.05 2.47 10.84
CA ASN A 269 16.78 1.44 11.85
C ASN A 269 17.20 0.02 11.43
N SER A 270 17.86 -0.14 10.28
CA SER A 270 18.63 -1.35 9.93
C SER A 270 20.04 -1.36 10.54
N ASN A 271 20.25 -0.79 11.74
CA ASN A 271 20.22 -1.61 12.97
C ASN A 271 20.28 -3.14 12.80
N PRO A 272 21.42 -3.79 12.45
CA PRO A 272 21.43 -5.19 12.02
C PRO A 272 21.24 -6.24 13.14
N THR A 273 20.52 -5.89 14.21
CA THR A 273 20.49 -6.69 15.44
C THR A 273 19.11 -6.95 16.01
N ASN A 274 18.02 -6.32 15.54
CA ASN A 274 16.69 -6.53 16.14
C ASN A 274 15.56 -6.92 15.19
N PHE A 275 15.75 -6.89 13.87
CA PHE A 275 14.79 -7.44 12.88
C PHE A 275 15.47 -8.07 11.67
N ASP A 276 16.72 -8.49 11.84
CA ASP A 276 17.65 -8.67 10.73
C ASP A 276 17.51 -10.00 9.96
N GLU A 277 17.78 -9.89 8.66
CA GLU A 277 17.87 -10.92 7.60
C GLU A 277 16.63 -11.17 6.71
N GLY A 278 15.47 -10.52 6.92
CA GLY A 278 14.24 -10.86 6.18
C GLY A 278 13.84 -9.98 4.98
N PHE A 279 14.47 -8.82 4.77
CA PHE A 279 13.87 -7.71 4.02
C PHE A 279 14.42 -7.46 2.61
N VAL A 280 15.33 -8.30 2.13
CA VAL A 280 15.86 -8.16 0.77
C VAL A 280 14.92 -8.90 -0.18
N LEU A 281 13.99 -8.15 -0.80
CA LEU A 281 13.18 -8.67 -1.89
C LEU A 281 13.87 -8.36 -3.22
N ILE A 282 14.23 -9.42 -3.93
CA ILE A 282 14.73 -9.33 -5.30
C ILE A 282 13.55 -9.39 -6.27
N VAL A 283 13.61 -8.63 -7.36
CA VAL A 283 12.59 -8.64 -8.42
C VAL A 283 12.28 -10.06 -8.92
N THR A 284 13.28 -10.94 -8.96
CA THR A 284 13.13 -12.36 -9.32
C THR A 284 12.27 -13.12 -8.31
N ASP A 285 12.37 -12.81 -7.01
CA ASP A 285 11.53 -13.43 -5.99
C ASP A 285 10.08 -13.02 -6.17
N ILE A 286 9.81 -11.75 -6.50
CA ILE A 286 8.45 -11.26 -6.78
C ILE A 286 7.85 -12.00 -8.00
N TYR A 287 8.64 -12.22 -9.06
CA TYR A 287 8.20 -12.95 -10.24
C TYR A 287 7.94 -14.44 -9.95
N LEU A 288 8.85 -15.11 -9.23
CA LEU A 288 8.69 -16.51 -8.82
C LEU A 288 7.45 -16.69 -7.94
N ILE A 289 7.21 -15.73 -7.04
CA ILE A 289 6.07 -15.72 -6.15
C ILE A 289 4.77 -15.45 -6.92
N HIS A 290 4.75 -14.51 -7.88
CA HIS A 290 3.59 -14.34 -8.75
C HIS A 290 3.27 -15.59 -9.59
N LEU A 291 4.30 -16.30 -10.08
CA LEU A 291 4.12 -17.58 -10.77
C LEU A 291 3.58 -18.67 -9.85
N ALA A 292 3.99 -18.67 -8.59
CA ALA A 292 3.43 -19.53 -7.54
C ALA A 292 1.95 -19.22 -7.27
N PHE A 293 1.58 -17.94 -7.31
CA PHE A 293 0.21 -17.45 -7.08
C PHE A 293 -0.64 -17.32 -8.35
N ARG A 294 -0.28 -18.00 -9.45
CA ARG A 294 -0.97 -17.84 -10.76
C ARG A 294 -2.38 -18.45 -10.82
N TYR A 295 -3.01 -18.71 -9.67
CA TYR A 295 -4.36 -19.23 -9.52
C TYR A 295 -5.00 -18.67 -8.24
N PRO A 296 -6.06 -17.85 -8.34
CA PRO A 296 -7.33 -18.15 -7.71
C PRO A 296 -8.11 -19.20 -8.51
#